data_AF-A0A0J6SN45-F1
#
_entry.id   AF-A0A0J6SN45-F1
#
_cell.length_a   1.000
_cell.length_b   1.000
_cell.length_c   1.000
_cell.angle_alpha   90.00
_cell.angle_beta   90.00
_cell.angle_gamma   90.00
#
_symmetry.space_group_name_H-M   'P 1'
#
loop_
_entity.id
_entity.type
_entity.pdbx_description
1 polymer ?
#
loop_
_entity_poly.entity_id
_entity_poly.type
_entity_poly.pdbx_seq_one_letter_code
_entity_poly.pdbx_strand_id
1 'polypeptide(L)'
;MVRDRGDDDALIEELAAIEHERWSHWQRYVHAKAVRRPDGSLVLSAELVERWERQFGMQYEDLPEDEKESDREQVRRYLPVLKRWFQDDEERSG
;
A
#
# COMPACT_ATOMS: atom_id res chain seq x y z
N MET A 1 22.89 18.14 12.82
CA MET A 1 22.00 17.99 13.99
C MET A 1 21.24 16.69 13.83
N VAL A 2 21.39 15.74 14.77
CA VAL A 2 20.70 14.43 14.69
C VAL A 2 19.19 14.62 14.74
N ARG A 3 18.45 13.83 13.95
CA ARG A 3 16.98 13.80 13.96
C ARG A 3 16.42 13.54 15.35
N ASP A 4 15.30 14.19 15.65
CA ASP A 4 14.57 13.98 16.88
C ASP A 4 13.24 13.25 16.63
N ARG A 5 12.50 13.00 17.72
CA ARG A 5 11.20 12.31 17.65
C ARG A 5 10.18 13.04 16.76
N GLY A 6 10.23 14.37 16.71
CA GLY A 6 9.31 15.17 15.90
C GLY A 6 9.56 15.03 14.40
N ASP A 7 10.83 14.87 14.01
CA ASP A 7 11.19 14.50 12.65
C ASP A 7 10.54 13.13 12.30
N ASP A 8 10.75 12.10 13.12
CA ASP A 8 10.22 10.75 12.86
C ASP A 8 8.69 10.71 12.77
N ASP A 9 7.99 11.44 13.65
CA ASP A 9 6.52 11.54 13.64
C ASP A 9 6.01 12.17 12.32
N ALA A 10 6.70 13.19 11.80
CA ALA A 10 6.33 13.80 10.53
C ALA A 10 6.51 12.85 9.34
N LEU A 11 7.60 12.08 9.31
CA LEU A 11 7.78 11.04 8.30
C LEU A 11 6.67 9.98 8.38
N ILE A 12 6.33 9.53 9.59
CA ILE A 12 5.28 8.53 9.80
C ILE A 12 3.95 9.01 9.23
N GLU A 13 3.55 10.27 9.49
CA GLU A 13 2.30 10.84 8.95
C GLU A 13 2.29 10.87 7.42
N GLU A 14 3.39 11.24 6.77
CA GLU A 14 3.49 11.22 5.31
C GLU A 14 3.38 9.81 4.72
N LEU A 15 4.08 8.83 5.31
CA LEU A 15 4.02 7.44 4.87
C LEU A 15 2.64 6.82 5.15
N ALA A 16 2.00 7.18 6.28
CA ALA A 16 0.66 6.74 6.64
C ALA A 16 -0.39 7.27 5.65
N ALA A 17 -0.24 8.50 5.15
CA ALA A 17 -1.12 9.04 4.11
C ALA A 17 -1.05 8.21 2.81
N ILE A 18 0.15 7.75 2.42
CA ILE A 18 0.33 6.87 1.25
C ILE A 18 -0.33 5.51 1.50
N GLU A 19 -0.12 4.91 2.68
CA GLU A 19 -0.73 3.64 3.04
C GLU A 19 -2.27 3.73 3.06
N HIS A 20 -2.81 4.82 3.58
CA HIS A 20 -4.25 5.04 3.62
C HIS A 20 -4.86 5.13 2.22
N GLU A 21 -4.20 5.82 1.27
CA GLU A 21 -4.67 5.88 -0.11
C GLU A 21 -4.55 4.52 -0.80
N ARG A 22 -3.48 3.75 -0.55
CA ARG A 22 -3.33 2.36 -1.03
C ARG A 22 -4.49 1.48 -0.55
N TRP A 23 -4.77 1.49 0.76
CA TRP A 23 -5.88 0.74 1.35
C TRP A 23 -7.22 1.19 0.77
N SER A 24 -7.46 2.50 0.69
CA SER A 24 -8.70 3.06 0.14
C SER A 24 -8.92 2.66 -1.32
N HIS A 25 -7.87 2.69 -2.13
CA HIS A 25 -7.93 2.22 -3.52
C HIS A 25 -8.34 0.75 -3.58
N TRP A 26 -7.71 -0.11 -2.77
CA TRP A 26 -8.04 -1.53 -2.73
C TRP A 26 -9.49 -1.77 -2.28
N GLN A 27 -9.95 -1.08 -1.24
CA GLN A 27 -11.35 -1.16 -0.79
C GLN A 27 -12.34 -0.75 -1.89
N ARG A 28 -12.07 0.37 -2.59
CA ARG A 28 -12.89 0.79 -3.74
C ARG A 28 -12.91 -0.26 -4.85
N TYR A 29 -11.76 -0.86 -5.16
CA TYR A 29 -11.66 -1.93 -6.17
C TYR A 29 -12.47 -3.16 -5.79
N VAL A 30 -12.29 -3.67 -4.57
CA VAL A 30 -13.05 -4.84 -4.05
C VAL A 30 -14.55 -4.55 -4.07
N HIS A 31 -14.97 -3.38 -3.59
CA HIS A 31 -16.38 -2.98 -3.58
C HIS A 31 -16.96 -2.83 -4.98
N ALA A 32 -16.18 -2.33 -5.94
CA ALA A 32 -16.59 -2.21 -7.35
C ALA A 32 -16.75 -3.58 -8.04
N LYS A 33 -16.11 -4.63 -7.53
CA LYS A 33 -16.25 -6.01 -8.02
C LYS A 33 -17.39 -6.78 -7.35
N ALA A 34 -17.93 -6.27 -6.25
CA ALA A 34 -19.01 -6.92 -5.52
C ALA A 34 -20.40 -6.45 -6.00
N VAL A 35 -21.40 -7.30 -5.81
CA VAL A 35 -22.81 -6.93 -5.96
C VAL A 35 -23.35 -6.50 -4.58
N ARG A 36 -23.77 -5.24 -4.48
CA ARG A 36 -24.43 -4.73 -3.27
C ARG A 36 -25.87 -5.24 -3.17
N ARG A 37 -26.23 -5.79 -2.02
CA ARG A 37 -27.59 -6.26 -1.70
C ARG A 37 -28.41 -5.16 -0.98
N PRO A 38 -29.74 -5.30 -0.92
CA PRO A 38 -30.61 -4.31 -0.28
C PRO A 38 -30.32 -4.08 1.22
N ASP A 39 -29.79 -5.08 1.91
CA ASP A 39 -29.37 -5.00 3.33
C ASP A 39 -28.00 -4.32 3.52
N GLY A 40 -27.37 -3.87 2.42
CA GLY A 40 -26.07 -3.22 2.43
C GLY A 40 -24.88 -4.19 2.34
N SER A 41 -25.10 -5.50 2.40
CA SER A 41 -24.05 -6.51 2.25
C SER A 41 -23.45 -6.51 0.83
N LEU A 42 -22.22 -6.98 0.72
CA LEU A 42 -21.50 -7.14 -0.55
C LEU A 42 -21.33 -8.63 -0.84
N VAL A 43 -21.77 -9.06 -2.02
CA VAL A 43 -21.57 -10.43 -2.50
C VAL A 43 -20.51 -10.43 -3.59
N LEU A 44 -19.41 -11.12 -3.32
CA LEU A 44 -18.34 -11.37 -4.29
C LEU A 44 -18.58 -12.71 -4.99
N SER A 45 -18.08 -12.86 -6.22
CA SER A 45 -18.06 -14.17 -6.87
C SER A 45 -17.02 -15.08 -6.22
N ALA A 46 -17.30 -16.39 -6.20
CA ALA A 46 -16.36 -17.38 -5.69
C ALA A 46 -15.00 -17.30 -6.40
N GLU A 47 -14.99 -17.12 -7.73
CA GLU A 47 -13.76 -16.97 -8.51
C GLU A 47 -12.87 -15.81 -8.04
N LEU A 48 -13.48 -14.66 -7.69
CA LEU A 48 -12.71 -13.52 -7.18
C LEU A 48 -12.16 -13.79 -5.78
N VAL A 49 -12.96 -14.45 -4.93
CA VAL A 49 -12.53 -14.86 -3.59
C VAL A 49 -11.35 -15.83 -3.69
N GLU A 50 -11.49 -16.92 -4.46
CA GLU A 50 -10.44 -17.92 -4.68
C GLU A 50 -9.16 -17.28 -5.25
N ARG A 51 -9.30 -16.36 -6.22
CA ARG A 51 -8.16 -15.64 -6.79
C ARG A 51 -7.43 -14.83 -5.74
N TRP A 52 -8.13 -14.02 -4.95
CA TRP A 52 -7.51 -13.17 -3.94
C TRP A 52 -6.93 -13.99 -2.80
N GLU A 53 -7.61 -15.05 -2.35
CA GLU A 53 -7.10 -16.00 -1.36
C GLU A 53 -5.80 -16.67 -1.80
N ARG A 54 -5.72 -17.07 -3.08
CA ARG A 54 -4.45 -17.55 -3.66
C ARG A 54 -3.37 -16.47 -3.59
N GLN A 55 -3.68 -15.24 -4.02
CA GLN A 55 -2.69 -14.15 -4.06
C GLN A 55 -2.15 -13.80 -2.68
N PHE A 56 -3.00 -13.54 -1.68
CA PHE A 56 -2.52 -13.18 -0.34
C PHE A 56 -1.98 -14.37 0.46
N GLY A 57 -2.29 -15.60 0.05
CA GLY A 57 -1.76 -16.83 0.64
C GLY A 57 -0.37 -17.24 0.12
N MET A 58 0.08 -16.69 -1.02
CA MET A 58 1.40 -16.95 -1.59
C MET A 58 2.47 -16.07 -0.96
N GLN A 59 3.70 -16.59 -0.86
CA GLN A 59 4.86 -15.75 -0.58
C GLN A 59 5.14 -14.85 -1.78
N TYR A 60 5.72 -13.68 -1.54
CA TYR A 60 6.00 -12.71 -2.60
C TYR A 60 6.87 -13.34 -3.71
N GLU A 61 7.86 -14.14 -3.34
CA GLU A 61 8.79 -14.79 -4.27
C GLU A 61 8.08 -15.73 -5.25
N ASP A 62 6.97 -16.33 -4.82
CA ASP A 62 6.18 -17.28 -5.59
C ASP A 62 5.15 -16.60 -6.49
N LEU A 63 4.87 -15.31 -6.29
CA LEU A 63 3.90 -14.59 -7.10
C LEU A 63 4.32 -14.53 -8.58
N PRO A 64 3.37 -14.65 -9.51
CA PRO A 64 3.55 -14.27 -10.91
C PRO A 64 4.13 -12.85 -11.04
N GLU A 65 4.96 -12.62 -12.06
CA GLU A 65 5.68 -11.33 -12.21
C GLU A 65 4.75 -10.13 -12.42
N ASP A 66 3.60 -10.32 -13.04
CA ASP A 66 2.58 -9.28 -13.20
C ASP A 66 1.92 -8.93 -11.86
N GLU A 67 1.71 -9.90 -10.98
CA GLU A 67 1.19 -9.66 -9.63
C GLU A 67 2.25 -8.97 -8.76
N LYS A 68 3.50 -9.42 -8.82
CA LYS A 68 4.63 -8.73 -8.19
C LYS A 68 4.81 -7.30 -8.69
N GLU A 69 4.58 -7.04 -9.97
CA GLU A 69 4.68 -5.70 -10.52
C GLU A 69 3.67 -4.75 -9.89
N SER A 70 2.45 -5.22 -9.62
CA SER A 70 1.45 -4.43 -8.89
C SER A 70 1.92 -4.03 -7.49
N ASP A 71 2.56 -4.95 -6.76
CA ASP A 71 3.16 -4.65 -5.46
C ASP A 71 4.31 -3.63 -5.59
N ARG A 72 5.18 -3.80 -6.58
CA ARG A 72 6.28 -2.86 -6.86
C ARG A 72 5.77 -1.47 -7.20
N GLU A 73 4.68 -1.35 -7.95
CA GLU A 73 4.03 -0.07 -8.24
C GLU A 73 3.56 0.66 -6.97
N GLN A 74 3.03 -0.07 -5.98
CA GLN A 74 2.67 0.53 -4.69
C GLN A 74 3.93 1.01 -3.96
N VAL A 75 4.97 0.19 -3.85
CA VAL A 75 6.23 0.54 -3.18
C VAL A 75 6.89 1.77 -3.82
N ARG A 76 6.84 1.91 -5.15
CA ARG A 76 7.40 3.08 -5.84
C ARG A 76 6.79 4.42 -5.39
N ARG A 77 5.58 4.43 -4.81
CA ARG A 77 4.95 5.65 -4.29
C ARG A 77 5.61 6.18 -3.01
N TYR A 78 6.26 5.31 -2.24
CA TYR A 78 6.97 5.67 -1.01
C TYR A 78 8.37 6.22 -1.31
N LEU A 79 8.99 5.78 -2.41
CA LEU A 79 10.38 6.09 -2.73
C LEU A 79 10.69 7.60 -2.81
N PRO A 80 9.85 8.48 -3.38
CA PRO A 80 10.14 9.92 -3.39
C PRO A 80 10.19 10.52 -1.99
N VAL A 81 9.29 10.11 -1.08
CA VAL A 81 9.26 10.56 0.31
C VAL A 81 10.51 10.09 1.05
N LEU A 82 10.85 8.80 0.92
CA LEU A 82 12.03 8.22 1.54
C LEU A 82 13.33 8.83 1.00
N LYS A 83 13.43 9.08 -0.30
CA LYS A 83 14.62 9.72 -0.89
C LYS A 83 14.83 11.13 -0.37
N ARG A 84 13.76 11.94 -0.35
CA ARG A 84 13.79 13.30 0.22
C ARG A 84 14.21 13.23 1.69
N TRP A 85 13.62 12.30 2.45
CA TRP A 85 13.99 12.05 3.83
C TRP A 85 15.50 11.77 3.97
N PHE A 86 16.09 10.86 3.21
CA PHE A 86 17.54 10.60 3.34
C PHE A 86 18.41 11.79 2.91
N GLN A 87 18.01 12.56 1.89
CA GLN A 87 18.74 13.76 1.44
C GLN A 87 18.77 14.86 2.51
N ASP A 88 17.63 15.15 3.12
CA ASP A 88 17.53 16.15 4.20
C ASP A 88 18.40 15.76 5.42
N ASP A 89 18.64 14.47 5.63
CA ASP A 89 19.48 13.96 6.73
C ASP A 89 20.97 14.16 6.46
N GLU A 90 21.39 13.91 5.22
CA GLU A 90 22.77 14.09 4.77
C GLU A 90 23.15 15.58 4.83
N GLU A 91 22.27 16.47 4.37
CA GLU A 91 22.46 17.92 4.41
C GLU A 91 22.51 18.48 5.85
N ARG A 92 21.76 17.88 6.80
CA ARG A 92 21.79 18.26 8.22
C ARG A 92 23.00 17.70 8.98
N SER A 93 23.70 16.73 8.41
CA SER A 93 24.84 16.04 9.02
C SER A 93 26.20 16.55 8.52
N GLY A 94 26.23 17.26 7.38
CA GLY A 94 27.39 18.00 6.86
C GLY A 94 27.53 19.39 7.47
#